data_AF-A0A524MDX7-F1
#
_entry.id   AF-A0A524MDX7-F1
#
_cell.length_a   1.000
_cell.length_b   1.000
_cell.length_c   1.000
_cell.angle_alpha   90.00
_cell.angle_beta   90.00
_cell.angle_gamma   90.00
#
_symmetry.space_group_name_H-M   'P 1'
#
loop_
_entity.id
_entity.type
_entity.pdbx_description
1 polymer ?
#
loop_
_entity_poly.entity_id
_entity_poly.type
_entity_poly.pdbx_seq_one_letter_code
_entity_poly.pdbx_strand_id
1 'polypeptide(L)'
;MATVTIYTDGACSGNPGPGGWGAILISGSLRKEISGGDRDTTNNRMELMAAISALRELKIQSDVELYTDSKYVKQGISEWIT
;
A
#
# COMPACT_ATOMS: atom_id res chain seq x y z
N MET A 1 -20.04 3.05 9.87
CA MET A 1 -18.64 2.62 10.09
C MET A 1 -17.74 3.79 9.69
N ALA A 2 -16.53 3.88 10.22
CA ALA A 2 -15.61 4.92 9.77
C ALA A 2 -15.05 4.53 8.40
N THR A 3 -15.18 5.42 7.42
CA THR A 3 -14.52 5.27 6.11
C THR A 3 -13.06 5.71 6.25
N VAL A 4 -12.14 4.90 5.74
CA VAL A 4 -10.71 5.21 5.69
C VAL A 4 -10.27 5.23 4.24
N THR A 5 -9.83 6.40 3.78
CA THR A 5 -9.22 6.54 2.45
C THR A 5 -7.72 6.28 2.57
N ILE A 6 -7.19 5.40 1.72
CA ILE A 6 -5.79 5.00 1.70
C ILE A 6 -5.21 5.28 0.31
N TYR A 7 -4.05 5.93 0.26
CA TYR A 7 -3.24 6.04 -0.95
C TYR A 7 -1.94 5.27 -0.75
N THR A 8 -1.52 4.48 -1.74
CA THR A 8 -0.31 3.65 -1.62
C THR A 8 0.54 3.72 -2.87
N ASP A 9 1.85 3.76 -2.68
CA ASP A 9 2.86 3.71 -3.75
C ASP A 9 4.08 2.90 -3.28
N GLY A 10 4.80 2.30 -4.24
CA GLY A 10 6.02 1.55 -4.02
C GLY A 10 6.94 1.60 -5.23
N ALA A 11 8.21 1.87 -4.98
CA ALA A 11 9.22 2.05 -6.02
C ALA A 11 10.51 1.32 -5.68
N CYS A 12 11.25 0.90 -6.71
CA CYS A 12 12.55 0.25 -6.56
C CYS A 12 13.57 0.81 -7.56
N SER A 13 14.78 1.14 -7.08
CA SER A 13 15.91 1.56 -7.91
C SER A 13 16.72 0.34 -8.33
N GLY A 14 16.41 -0.18 -9.52
CA GLY A 14 16.83 -1.53 -9.94
C GLY A 14 15.75 -2.56 -9.62
N ASN A 15 15.73 -3.71 -10.31
CA ASN A 15 14.69 -4.72 -10.13
C ASN A 15 15.26 -6.15 -10.32
N PRO A 16 15.93 -6.71 -9.29
CA PRO A 16 15.95 -6.26 -7.90
C PRO A 16 16.93 -5.12 -7.59
N GLY A 17 16.73 -4.45 -6.46
CA GLY A 17 17.56 -3.36 -5.94
C GLY A 17 17.01 -2.74 -4.65
N PRO A 18 17.59 -1.64 -4.16
CA PRO A 18 17.03 -0.88 -3.04
C PRO A 18 15.68 -0.27 -3.43
N GLY A 19 14.67 -0.48 -2.58
CA GLY A 19 13.31 -0.01 -2.81
C GLY A 19 12.65 0.52 -1.55
N GLY A 20 11.59 1.29 -1.76
CA GLY A 20 10.81 1.92 -0.70
C GLY A 20 9.33 1.92 -1.04
N TRP A 21 8.52 2.06 0.00
CA TRP A 21 7.07 2.15 -0.12
C TRP A 21 6.53 3.21 0.83
N GLY A 22 5.38 3.77 0.48
CA GLY A 22 4.68 4.77 1.29
C GLY A 22 3.17 4.59 1.22
N ALA A 23 2.50 4.95 2.32
CA ALA A 23 1.05 5.03 2.34
C ALA A 23 0.55 6.19 3.18
N ILE A 24 -0.57 6.78 2.75
CA ILE A 24 -1.28 7.83 3.46
C ILE A 24 -2.66 7.30 3.81
N LEU A 25 -3.02 7.33 5.09
CA LEU A 25 -4.33 6.94 5.61
C LEU A 25 -5.06 8.18 6.11
N ILE A 26 -6.31 8.35 5.70
CA ILE A 26 -7.14 9.50 6.05
C ILE A 26 -8.48 9.00 6.61
N SER A 27 -8.83 9.44 7.81
CA SER A 27 -10.13 9.16 8.44
C SER A 27 -10.67 10.44 9.09
N GLY A 28 -11.68 11.04 8.46
CA GLY A 28 -12.16 12.37 8.85
C GLY A 28 -11.05 13.42 8.76
N SER A 29 -10.73 14.07 9.88
CA SER A 29 -9.63 15.03 9.99
C SER A 29 -8.27 14.41 10.32
N LEU A 30 -8.23 13.10 10.61
CA LEU A 30 -6.99 12.41 10.97
C LEU A 30 -6.26 11.98 9.69
N ARG A 31 -5.00 12.35 9.58
CA ARG A 31 -4.09 11.92 8.52
C ARG A 31 -2.88 11.23 9.16
N LYS A 32 -2.54 10.05 8.65
CA LYS A 32 -1.34 9.31 9.05
C LYS A 32 -0.54 8.94 7.82
N GLU A 33 0.76 9.19 7.86
CA GLU A 33 1.70 8.80 6.81
C GLU A 33 2.61 7.71 7.37
N ILE A 34 2.81 6.65 6.60
CA ILE A 34 3.70 5.54 6.92
C ILE A 34 4.58 5.24 5.72
N SER A 35 5.80 4.77 5.99
CA SER A 35 6.73 4.37 4.94
C SER A 35 7.71 3.34 5.47
N GLY A 36 8.38 2.65 4.55
CA GLY A 36 9.44 1.70 4.84
C GLY A 36 10.22 1.38 3.56
N GLY A 37 11.20 0.50 3.68
CA GLY A 37 11.99 0.08 2.54
C GLY A 37 12.91 -1.09 2.86
N ASP A 38 13.48 -1.65 1.80
CA ASP A 38 14.42 -2.77 1.86
C ASP A 38 15.57 -2.52 0.88
N ARG A 39 16.78 -2.95 1.24
CA ARG A 39 17.98 -2.79 0.42
C ARG A 39 17.99 -3.73 -0.79
N ASP A 40 17.27 -4.85 -0.73
CA ASP A 40 17.19 -5.83 -1.80
C ASP A 40 15.75 -6.32 -1.99
N THR A 41 15.03 -5.67 -2.90
CA THR A 41 13.61 -5.93 -3.18
C THR A 41 13.27 -5.68 -4.64
N THR A 42 12.00 -5.75 -4.99
CA THR A 42 11.47 -5.46 -6.33
C THR A 42 10.39 -4.40 -6.26
N ASN A 43 10.07 -3.79 -7.41
CA ASN A 43 9.00 -2.80 -7.51
C ASN A 43 7.67 -3.36 -7.00
N ASN A 44 7.27 -4.53 -7.52
CA ASN A 44 6.01 -5.19 -7.18
C ASN A 44 5.92 -5.56 -5.68
N ARG A 45 7.04 -5.93 -5.05
CA ARG A 45 7.08 -6.19 -3.60
C ARG A 45 6.83 -4.92 -2.80
N MET A 46 7.37 -3.77 -3.24
CA MET A 46 7.15 -2.49 -2.56
C MET A 46 5.71 -2.00 -2.71
N GLU A 47 5.13 -2.12 -3.91
CA GLU A 47 3.71 -1.79 -4.16
C GLU A 47 2.78 -2.62 -3.26
N LEU A 48 3.02 -3.94 -3.16
CA LEU A 48 2.28 -4.81 -2.24
C LEU A 48 2.51 -4.43 -0.78
N MET A 49 3.75 -4.15 -0.38
CA MET A 49 4.08 -3.82 1.00
C MET A 49 3.39 -2.54 1.46
N ALA A 50 3.22 -1.56 0.57
CA ALA A 50 2.46 -0.34 0.83
C ALA A 50 1.01 -0.65 1.23
N ALA A 51 0.31 -1.45 0.42
CA ALA A 51 -1.08 -1.87 0.67
C ALA A 51 -1.20 -2.70 1.96
N ILE A 52 -0.32 -3.69 2.14
CA ILE A 52 -0.32 -4.54 3.33
C ILE A 52 -0.12 -3.73 4.61
N SER A 53 0.88 -2.83 4.59
CA SER A 53 1.24 -2.06 5.78
C SER A 53 0.15 -1.05 6.14
N ALA A 54 -0.48 -0.42 5.15
CA ALA A 54 -1.60 0.48 5.40
C ALA A 54 -2.81 -0.27 6.00
N LEU A 55 -3.18 -1.42 5.46
CA LEU A 55 -4.30 -2.20 6.00
C LEU A 55 -4.04 -2.73 7.41
N ARG A 56 -2.78 -3.03 7.76
CA ARG A 56 -2.38 -3.45 9.12
C ARG A 56 -2.48 -2.34 10.17
N GLU A 57 -2.51 -1.08 9.77
CA GLU A 57 -2.65 0.06 10.69
C GLU A 57 -4.10 0.31 11.14
N LEU A 58 -5.07 -0.36 10.51
CA LEU A 58 -6.47 -0.26 10.89
C LEU A 58 -6.70 -0.95 12.25
N LYS A 59 -7.10 -0.16 13.25
CA LYS A 59 -7.32 -0.65 14.62
C LYS A 59 -8.69 -1.27 14.85
N ILE A 60 -9.63 -0.96 13.97
CA ILE A 60 -11.02 -1.42 14.02
C ILE A 60 -11.50 -1.75 12.61
N GLN A 61 -12.53 -2.59 12.49
CA GLN A 61 -13.20 -2.83 11.23
C GLN A 61 -13.70 -1.50 10.65
N SER A 62 -13.32 -1.23 9.40
CA SER A 62 -13.53 0.04 8.71
C SER A 62 -13.88 -0.23 7.25
N ASP A 63 -14.67 0.64 6.65
CA ASP A 63 -14.88 0.64 5.21
C ASP A 63 -13.67 1.33 4.57
N VAL A 64 -12.98 0.66 3.65
CA VAL A 64 -11.70 1.14 3.10
C VAL A 64 -11.83 1.47 1.62
N GLU A 65 -11.41 2.68 1.27
CA GLU A 65 -11.19 3.09 -0.11
C GLU A 65 -9.70 3.16 -0.37
N LEU A 66 -9.13 2.12 -1.01
CA LEU A 66 -7.71 2.04 -1.30
C LEU A 66 -7.42 2.42 -2.76
N TYR A 67 -6.60 3.45 -2.93
CA TYR A 67 -6.14 3.97 -4.21
C TYR A 67 -4.67 3.58 -4.43
N THR A 68 -4.41 2.92 -5.55
CA THR A 68 -3.06 2.59 -6.03
C THR A 68 -3.03 2.67 -7.55
N ASP A 69 -1.90 3.08 -8.10
CA ASP A 69 -1.61 3.00 -9.53
C ASP A 69 -0.86 1.70 -9.91
N SER A 70 -0.53 0.85 -8.93
CA SER A 70 0.08 -0.45 -9.14
C SER A 70 -0.84 -1.35 -9.96
N LYS A 71 -0.40 -1.66 -11.19
CA LYS A 71 -1.03 -2.70 -12.01
C LYS A 71 -0.94 -4.06 -11.34
N TYR A 72 0.17 -4.35 -10.66
CA TYR A 72 0.41 -5.65 -10.04
C TYR A 72 -0.56 -5.93 -8.89
N VAL A 73 -0.77 -4.96 -7.99
CA VAL A 73 -1.75 -5.07 -6.91
C VAL A 73 -3.17 -5.18 -7.48
N LYS A 74 -3.51 -4.32 -8.45
CA LYS A 74 -4.83 -4.33 -9.10
C LYS A 74 -5.15 -5.69 -9.71
N GLN A 75 -4.26 -6.22 -10.56
CA GLN A 75 -4.45 -7.51 -11.22
C GLN A 75 -4.46 -8.67 -10.22
N GLY A 76 -3.60 -8.63 -9.20
CA GLY A 76 -3.59 -9.63 -8.15
C GLY A 76 -4.95 -9.82 -7.49
N ILE A 77 -5.64 -8.72 -7.17
CA ILE A 77 -6.96 -8.74 -6.55
C ILE A 77 -8.09 -9.00 -7.55
N SER A 78 -8.02 -8.44 -8.77
CA SER A 78 -9.13 -8.53 -9.72
C SER A 78 -9.11 -9.77 -10.61
N GLU A 79 -7.97 -10.41 -10.80
CA GLU A 79 -7.79 -11.48 -11.81
C GLU A 79 -7.20 -12.77 -11.26
N TRP A 80 -6.29 -12.73 -10.28
CA TRP A 80 -5.48 -13.92 -9.94
C TRP A 80 -5.93 -14.67 -8.69
N ILE A 81 -6.35 -13.96 -7.64
CA ILE A 81 -6.65 -14.55 -6.32
C ILE A 81 -8.12 -14.94 -6.12
N THR A 82 -8.86 -15.10 -7.22
CA THR A 82 -10.30 -15.44 -7.25
C THR A 82 -10.57 -16.85 -6.77
#